data_AF-A0AAU5F6J9-F1
#
_entry.id   AF-A0AAU5F6J9-F1
#
_cell.length_a   1.000
_cell.length_b   1.000
_cell.length_c   1.000
_cell.angle_alpha   90.00
_cell.angle_beta   90.00
_cell.angle_gamma   90.00
#
_symmetry.space_group_name_H-M   'P 1'
#
loop_
_entity.id
_entity.type
_entity.pdbx_description
1 polymer ?
#
loop_
_entity_poly.entity_id
_entity_poly.type
_entity_poly.pdbx_seq_one_letter_code
_entity_poly.pdbx_strand_id
1 'polypeptide(L)'
;MPATPRTRSLASLAEDMQPQLGLRERKKLKTRVAIRRATYRLITEQGYDATTVEQIAEAAEVSPSTVFRYFPTKEDIVLTDEFDPVIVAALRARPAGEPFLESVRHVLVEATRLILEHDHEETIQRTTLLVRVPALRARMMQSMATSSRLLCQVIAERTGRDEGELEVRAYAMAILGAVYEASLYWAERDHEDDLAGLVERALNAVRDGLR
;
A
#
# COMPACT_ATOMS: atom_id res chain seq x y z
N MET A 1 16.96 30.40 17.60
CA MET A 1 15.82 29.72 16.93
C MET A 1 16.26 28.30 16.65
N PRO A 2 15.66 27.25 17.24
CA PRO A 2 15.98 25.89 16.84
C PRO A 2 15.43 25.67 15.44
N ALA A 3 16.27 25.15 14.54
CA ALA A 3 15.86 24.82 13.18
C ALA A 3 14.71 23.81 13.24
N THR A 4 13.58 24.13 12.60
CA THR A 4 12.50 23.18 12.39
C THR A 4 13.09 21.95 11.70
N PRO A 5 12.94 20.73 12.25
CA PRO A 5 13.45 19.54 11.58
C PRO A 5 12.78 19.47 10.20
N ARG A 6 13.58 19.50 9.12
CA ARG A 6 13.05 19.31 7.77
C ARG A 6 12.45 17.91 7.73
N THR A 7 11.12 17.83 7.65
CA THR A 7 10.45 16.56 7.41
C THR A 7 10.92 16.02 6.07
N ARG A 8 11.47 14.81 6.07
CA ARG A 8 11.92 14.17 4.82
C ARG A 8 10.71 13.77 3.98
N SER A 9 10.82 13.97 2.67
CA SER A 9 9.79 13.54 1.71
C SER A 9 9.71 12.02 1.62
N LEU A 10 8.54 11.49 1.27
CA LEU A 10 8.36 10.06 1.00
C LEU A 10 9.25 9.59 -0.14
N ALA A 11 9.40 10.39 -1.18
CA ALA A 11 10.29 10.10 -2.31
C ALA A 11 11.74 9.90 -1.83
N SER A 12 12.26 10.80 -0.98
CA SER A 12 13.62 10.64 -0.44
C SER A 12 13.78 9.41 0.47
N LEU A 13 12.74 9.02 1.22
CA LEU A 13 12.78 7.81 2.05
C LEU A 13 12.73 6.54 1.20
N ALA A 14 11.93 6.55 0.13
CA ALA A 14 11.89 5.46 -0.84
C ALA A 14 13.24 5.32 -1.56
N GLU A 15 13.84 6.44 -1.98
CA GLU A 15 15.16 6.49 -2.61
C GLU A 15 16.27 6.01 -1.69
N ASP A 16 16.26 6.34 -0.39
CA ASP A 16 17.26 5.91 0.60
C ASP A 16 17.18 4.41 0.92
N MET A 17 16.02 3.78 0.74
CA MET A 17 15.84 2.33 0.92
C MET A 17 16.34 1.51 -0.28
N GLN A 18 16.50 2.13 -1.45
CA GLN A 18 17.00 1.50 -2.68
C GLN A 18 18.55 1.31 -2.80
N PRO A 19 19.47 2.13 -2.24
CA PRO A 19 20.88 2.13 -2.66
C PRO A 19 21.77 1.19 -1.82
N GLN A 20 21.24 0.55 -0.77
CA GLN A 20 22.01 -0.37 0.09
C GLN A 20 21.75 -1.86 -0.18
N LEU A 21 21.03 -2.19 -1.26
CA LEU A 21 20.69 -3.58 -1.55
C LEU A 21 21.92 -4.34 -2.12
N GLY A 22 22.42 -5.30 -1.35
CA GLY A 22 23.42 -6.26 -1.83
C GLY A 22 22.96 -6.97 -3.12
N LEU A 23 23.90 -7.57 -3.86
CA LEU A 23 23.60 -8.22 -5.16
C LEU A 23 22.44 -9.22 -5.07
N ARG A 24 22.33 -9.93 -3.94
CA ARG A 24 21.24 -10.87 -3.66
C ARG A 24 19.87 -10.18 -3.55
N GLU A 25 19.79 -9.08 -2.80
CA GLU A 25 18.55 -8.31 -2.64
C GLU A 25 18.13 -7.64 -3.96
N ARG A 26 19.09 -7.14 -4.75
CA ARG A 26 18.79 -6.62 -6.09
C ARG A 26 18.25 -7.69 -7.03
N LYS A 27 18.83 -8.90 -7.04
CA LYS A 27 18.30 -10.04 -7.81
C LYS A 27 16.89 -10.41 -7.32
N LYS A 28 16.69 -10.44 -6.01
CA LYS A 28 15.39 -10.71 -5.37
C LYS A 28 14.31 -9.74 -5.84
N LEU A 29 14.60 -8.44 -5.81
CA LEU A 29 13.68 -7.38 -6.24
C LEU A 29 13.39 -7.47 -7.75
N LYS A 30 14.42 -7.67 -8.58
CA LYS A 30 14.23 -7.85 -10.03
C LYS A 30 13.30 -9.02 -10.35
N THR A 31 13.45 -10.15 -9.67
CA THR A 31 12.56 -11.30 -9.87
C THR A 31 11.14 -11.00 -9.44
N ARG A 32 10.94 -10.32 -8.29
CA ARG A 32 9.59 -9.91 -7.86
C ARG A 32 8.91 -9.00 -8.88
N VAL A 33 9.61 -7.99 -9.38
CA VAL A 33 9.10 -7.06 -10.40
C VAL A 33 8.77 -7.79 -11.70
N ALA A 34 9.61 -8.74 -12.14
CA ALA A 34 9.37 -9.53 -13.35
C ALA A 34 8.08 -10.37 -13.23
N ILE A 35 7.89 -11.05 -12.09
CA ILE A 35 6.67 -11.81 -11.79
C ILE A 35 5.45 -10.90 -11.81
N ARG A 36 5.51 -9.75 -11.11
CA ARG A 36 4.41 -8.79 -11.04
C ARG A 36 4.00 -8.26 -12.41
N ARG A 37 4.98 -7.84 -13.22
CA ARG A 37 4.74 -7.36 -14.59
C ARG A 37 4.12 -8.44 -15.47
N ALA A 38 4.59 -9.68 -15.38
CA ALA A 38 4.00 -10.80 -16.12
C ALA A 38 2.55 -11.05 -15.71
N THR A 39 2.25 -11.00 -14.40
CA THR A 39 0.91 -11.15 -13.87
C THR A 39 -0.05 -10.09 -14.39
N TYR A 40 0.28 -8.80 -14.28
CA TYR A 40 -0.61 -7.74 -14.76
C TYR A 40 -0.82 -7.77 -16.28
N ARG A 41 0.23 -8.08 -17.05
CA ARG A 41 0.11 -8.29 -18.50
C ARG A 41 -0.88 -9.41 -18.83
N LEU A 42 -0.72 -10.60 -18.25
CA LEU A 42 -1.61 -11.73 -18.50
C LEU A 42 -3.05 -11.47 -18.03
N ILE A 43 -3.22 -10.84 -16.87
CA ILE A 43 -4.56 -10.45 -16.39
C ILE A 43 -5.24 -9.50 -17.38
N THR A 44 -4.48 -8.59 -18.00
CA THR A 44 -5.00 -7.67 -19.02
C THR A 44 -5.41 -8.42 -20.29
N GLU A 45 -4.61 -9.39 -20.73
CA GLU A 45 -4.82 -10.12 -21.98
C GLU A 45 -5.96 -11.14 -21.92
N GLN A 46 -6.11 -11.85 -20.80
CA GLN A 46 -7.01 -13.01 -20.69
C GLN A 46 -7.89 -13.01 -19.43
N GLY A 47 -7.75 -12.02 -18.55
CA GLY A 47 -8.50 -11.91 -17.31
C GLY A 47 -7.87 -12.63 -16.12
N TYR A 48 -8.33 -12.27 -14.91
CA TYR A 48 -7.76 -12.76 -13.65
C TYR A 48 -7.96 -14.26 -13.45
N ASP A 49 -9.16 -14.78 -13.68
CA ASP A 49 -9.47 -16.19 -13.41
C ASP A 49 -8.77 -17.14 -14.38
N ALA A 50 -8.62 -16.74 -15.64
CA ALA A 50 -7.91 -17.51 -16.66
C ALA A 50 -6.38 -17.50 -16.49
N THR A 51 -5.83 -16.58 -15.69
CA THR A 51 -4.40 -16.46 -15.46
C THR A 51 -3.93 -17.38 -14.34
N THR A 52 -3.08 -18.36 -14.68
CA THR A 52 -2.51 -19.32 -13.72
C THR A 52 -1.09 -18.96 -13.29
N VAL A 53 -0.64 -19.52 -12.16
CA VAL A 53 0.73 -19.31 -11.64
C VAL A 53 1.77 -19.91 -12.59
N GLU A 54 1.43 -20.99 -13.29
CA GLU A 54 2.29 -21.63 -14.28
C GLU A 54 2.54 -20.70 -15.49
N GLN A 55 1.48 -20.09 -16.01
CA GLN A 55 1.59 -19.10 -17.10
C GLN A 55 2.40 -17.88 -16.65
N ILE A 56 2.17 -17.38 -15.43
CA ILE A 56 2.94 -16.28 -14.86
C ILE A 56 4.43 -16.66 -14.75
N ALA A 57 4.73 -17.86 -14.29
CA ALA A 57 6.10 -18.35 -14.14
C ALA A 57 6.82 -18.42 -15.49
N GLU A 58 6.17 -19.01 -16.50
CA GLU A 58 6.67 -19.05 -17.88
C GLU A 58 6.93 -17.64 -18.43
N ALA A 59 5.94 -16.76 -18.31
CA ALA A 59 5.99 -15.38 -18.79
C ALA A 59 7.00 -14.49 -18.05
N ALA A 60 7.45 -14.89 -16.85
CA ALA A 60 8.48 -14.23 -16.06
C ALA A 60 9.83 -14.97 -16.12
N GLU A 61 9.96 -16.02 -16.93
CA GLU A 61 11.16 -16.84 -17.09
C GLU A 61 11.68 -17.44 -15.75
N VAL A 62 10.76 -17.91 -14.91
CA VAL A 62 11.06 -18.55 -13.63
C VAL A 62 10.26 -19.85 -13.45
N SER A 63 10.62 -20.66 -12.45
CA SER A 63 9.82 -21.82 -12.08
C SER A 63 8.56 -21.43 -11.28
N PRO A 64 7.46 -22.20 -11.34
CA PRO A 64 6.29 -21.99 -10.45
C PRO A 64 6.68 -22.00 -8.97
N SER A 65 7.61 -22.88 -8.57
CA SER A 65 8.17 -22.89 -7.21
C SER A 65 8.90 -21.60 -6.83
N THR A 66 9.47 -20.89 -7.81
CA THR A 66 10.07 -19.57 -7.60
C THR A 66 8.99 -18.50 -7.40
N VAL A 67 7.89 -18.56 -8.14
CA VAL A 67 6.73 -17.67 -7.90
C VAL A 67 6.19 -17.88 -6.49
N PHE A 68 5.88 -19.10 -6.09
CA PHE A 68 5.36 -19.40 -4.75
C PHE A 68 6.31 -19.03 -3.61
N ARG A 69 7.62 -19.08 -3.85
CA ARG A 69 8.63 -18.61 -2.88
C ARG A 69 8.54 -17.09 -2.63
N TYR A 70 8.13 -16.31 -3.63
CA TYR A 70 7.98 -14.87 -3.52
C TYR A 70 6.57 -14.43 -3.13
N PHE A 71 5.57 -15.16 -3.59
CA PHE A 71 4.16 -14.85 -3.47
C PHE A 71 3.40 -16.15 -3.18
N PRO A 72 3.01 -16.40 -1.92
CA PRO A 72 2.35 -17.65 -1.54
C PRO A 72 1.06 -17.93 -2.32
N THR A 73 0.37 -16.88 -2.75
CA THR A 73 -0.87 -16.95 -3.53
C THR A 73 -0.83 -16.04 -4.75
N LYS A 74 -1.74 -16.25 -5.72
CA LYS A 74 -1.87 -15.36 -6.89
C LYS A 74 -2.32 -13.96 -6.46
N GLU A 75 -3.18 -13.91 -5.46
CA GLU A 75 -3.66 -12.70 -4.79
C GLU A 75 -2.50 -11.89 -4.20
N ASP A 76 -1.50 -12.54 -3.62
CA ASP A 76 -0.31 -11.86 -3.07
C ASP A 76 0.51 -11.14 -4.14
N ILE A 77 0.47 -11.60 -5.40
CA ILE A 77 1.16 -10.93 -6.49
C ILE A 77 0.48 -9.59 -6.78
N VAL A 78 -0.85 -9.58 -6.82
CA VAL A 78 -1.67 -8.39 -7.11
C VAL A 78 -1.67 -7.41 -5.95
N LEU A 79 -1.72 -7.90 -4.71
CA LEU A 79 -1.81 -7.06 -3.50
C LEU A 79 -0.45 -6.73 -2.88
N THR A 80 0.61 -6.67 -3.70
CA THR A 80 1.97 -6.45 -3.20
C THR A 80 2.08 -5.17 -2.37
N ASP A 81 2.62 -5.32 -1.16
CA ASP A 81 2.62 -4.31 -0.10
C ASP A 81 4.01 -3.65 0.09
N GLU A 82 4.61 -3.20 -1.01
CA GLU A 82 5.98 -2.66 -1.00
C GLU A 82 6.09 -1.28 -0.33
N PHE A 83 4.96 -0.59 -0.10
CA PHE A 83 4.92 0.76 0.44
C PHE A 83 4.76 0.81 1.97
N ASP A 84 4.24 -0.23 2.62
CA ASP A 84 4.03 -0.25 4.07
C ASP A 84 5.28 0.14 4.89
N PRO A 85 6.48 -0.41 4.63
CA PRO A 85 7.69 0.00 5.35
C PRO A 85 8.06 1.47 5.15
N VAL A 86 7.86 2.00 3.93
CA VAL A 86 8.17 3.39 3.58
C VAL A 86 7.19 4.34 4.26
N ILE A 87 5.89 4.02 4.22
CA ILE A 87 4.83 4.77 4.88
C ILE A 87 5.06 4.80 6.40
N VAL A 88 5.36 3.66 7.01
CA VAL A 88 5.69 3.57 8.44
C VAL A 88 6.90 4.43 8.80
N ALA A 89 7.97 4.37 7.99
CA ALA A 89 9.16 5.19 8.20
C ALA A 89 8.85 6.69 8.09
N ALA A 90 8.01 7.09 7.12
CA ALA A 90 7.59 8.47 6.92
C ALA A 90 6.74 8.98 8.09
N LEU A 91 5.80 8.16 8.60
CA LEU A 91 5.00 8.50 9.78
C LEU A 91 5.89 8.71 11.02
N ARG A 92 6.88 7.85 11.23
CA ARG A 92 7.87 8.01 12.32
C ARG A 92 8.72 9.27 12.17
N ALA A 93 9.02 9.67 10.94
CA ALA A 93 9.83 10.86 10.64
C ALA A 93 9.05 12.20 10.74
N ARG A 94 7.72 12.17 10.93
CA ARG A 94 6.91 13.38 11.12
C ARG A 94 7.27 14.10 12.43
N PRO A 95 7.10 15.43 12.55
CA PRO A 95 7.41 16.17 13.79
C PRO A 95 6.62 15.65 15.01
N ALA A 96 7.27 15.49 16.17
CA ALA A 96 6.65 14.87 17.36
C ALA A 96 5.41 15.62 17.89
N GLY A 97 5.37 16.95 17.76
CA GLY A 97 4.24 17.78 18.19
C GLY A 97 3.09 17.89 17.18
N GLU A 98 3.21 17.25 16.01
CA GLU A 98 2.14 17.24 15.00
C GLU A 98 1.02 16.27 15.41
N PRO A 99 -0.27 16.68 15.34
CA PRO A 99 -1.37 15.77 15.58
C PRO A 99 -1.29 14.57 14.65
N PHE A 100 -1.43 13.36 15.19
CA PHE A 100 -1.12 12.14 14.44
C PHE A 100 -1.99 11.97 13.17
N LEU A 101 -3.24 12.42 13.17
CA LEU A 101 -4.07 12.37 11.95
C LEU A 101 -3.54 13.29 10.84
N GLU A 102 -2.96 14.44 11.21
CA GLU A 102 -2.35 15.37 10.26
C GLU A 102 -1.11 14.73 9.63
N SER A 103 -0.29 14.06 10.45
CA SER A 103 0.84 13.24 9.99
C SER A 103 0.38 12.16 9.02
N VAL A 104 -0.68 11.41 9.36
CA VAL A 104 -1.25 10.36 8.52
C VAL A 104 -1.77 10.90 7.21
N ARG A 105 -2.55 11.98 7.23
CA ARG A 105 -3.08 12.61 6.01
C ARG A 105 -1.95 13.04 5.09
N HIS A 106 -0.95 13.75 5.61
CA HIS A 106 0.20 14.18 4.80
C HIS A 106 0.91 13.01 4.13
N VAL A 107 1.25 11.97 4.92
CA VAL A 107 1.97 10.81 4.39
C VAL A 107 1.12 10.02 3.39
N LEU A 108 -0.14 9.72 3.69
CA LEU A 108 -0.96 8.89 2.81
C LEU A 108 -1.34 9.60 1.50
N VAL A 109 -1.58 10.91 1.55
CA VAL A 109 -1.86 11.69 0.34
C VAL A 109 -0.62 11.80 -0.54
N GLU A 110 0.56 12.08 0.05
CA GLU A 110 1.82 12.11 -0.70
C GLU A 110 2.18 10.73 -1.26
N ALA A 111 1.98 9.65 -0.50
CA ALA A 111 2.20 8.28 -0.96
C ALA A 111 1.28 7.94 -2.14
N THR A 112 -0.01 8.32 -2.06
CA THR A 112 -0.98 8.09 -3.13
C THR A 112 -0.55 8.77 -4.42
N ARG A 113 -0.10 10.03 -4.35
CA ARG A 113 0.40 10.76 -5.53
C ARG A 113 1.64 10.09 -6.11
N LEU A 114 2.61 9.75 -5.28
CA LEU A 114 3.86 9.11 -5.72
C LEU A 114 3.59 7.75 -6.40
N ILE A 115 2.66 6.96 -5.85
CA ILE A 115 2.24 5.67 -6.43
C ILE A 115 1.61 5.89 -7.80
N LEU A 116 0.70 6.86 -7.93
CA LEU A 116 0.06 7.14 -9.23
C LEU A 116 1.04 7.70 -10.26
N GLU A 117 2.04 8.46 -9.84
CA GLU A 117 3.09 8.96 -10.73
C GLU A 117 3.94 7.84 -11.35
N HIS A 118 4.19 6.77 -10.59
CA HIS A 118 5.08 5.69 -11.02
C HIS A 118 4.36 4.45 -11.56
N ASP A 119 3.21 4.10 -10.98
CA ASP A 119 2.50 2.83 -11.15
C ASP A 119 0.99 3.05 -11.43
N HIS A 120 0.65 4.08 -12.22
CA HIS A 120 -0.75 4.46 -12.53
C HIS A 120 -1.59 3.28 -13.04
N GLU A 121 -1.14 2.63 -14.11
CA GLU A 121 -1.87 1.52 -14.75
C GLU A 121 -2.03 0.33 -13.81
N GLU A 122 -0.98 -0.01 -13.06
CA GLU A 122 -1.01 -1.09 -12.09
C GLU A 122 -2.03 -0.79 -10.97
N THR A 123 -2.11 0.47 -10.54
CA THR A 123 -3.05 0.92 -9.51
C THR A 123 -4.50 0.87 -10.00
N ILE A 124 -4.77 1.27 -11.25
CA ILE A 124 -6.09 1.12 -11.88
C ILE A 124 -6.48 -0.35 -11.96
N GLN A 125 -5.57 -1.20 -12.45
CA GLN A 125 -5.85 -2.64 -12.58
C GLN A 125 -6.12 -3.29 -11.23
N ARG A 126 -5.27 -3.04 -10.22
CA ARG A 126 -5.43 -3.58 -8.87
C ARG A 126 -6.76 -3.17 -8.24
N THR A 127 -7.13 -1.89 -8.32
CA THR A 127 -8.39 -1.40 -7.73
C THR A 127 -9.62 -1.91 -8.48
N THR A 128 -9.55 -2.01 -9.81
CA THR A 128 -10.60 -2.68 -10.63
C THR A 128 -10.79 -4.14 -10.22
N LEU A 129 -9.69 -4.86 -10.01
CA LEU A 129 -9.72 -6.26 -9.57
C LEU A 129 -10.28 -6.39 -8.15
N LEU A 130 -10.00 -5.46 -7.24
CA LEU A 130 -10.61 -5.43 -5.90
C LEU A 130 -12.13 -5.25 -5.95
N VAL A 131 -12.67 -4.47 -6.89
CA VAL A 131 -14.12 -4.35 -7.08
C VAL A 131 -14.72 -5.66 -7.61
N ARG A 132 -14.04 -6.33 -8.54
CA ARG A 132 -14.61 -7.46 -9.30
C ARG A 132 -14.36 -8.83 -8.69
N VAL A 133 -13.26 -9.04 -7.98
CA VAL A 133 -12.79 -10.37 -7.56
C VAL A 133 -12.93 -10.54 -6.04
N PRO A 134 -13.88 -11.36 -5.55
CA PRO A 134 -14.09 -11.57 -4.12
C PRO A 134 -12.86 -12.11 -3.38
N ALA A 135 -12.08 -12.99 -4.01
CA ALA A 135 -10.86 -13.55 -3.43
C ALA A 135 -9.82 -12.47 -3.11
N LEU A 136 -9.67 -11.46 -3.98
CA LEU A 136 -8.77 -10.33 -3.73
C LEU A 136 -9.26 -9.45 -2.58
N ARG A 137 -10.57 -9.23 -2.43
CA ARG A 137 -11.10 -8.52 -1.25
C ARG A 137 -10.83 -9.27 0.05
N ALA A 138 -11.05 -10.58 0.04
CA ALA A 138 -10.77 -11.42 1.20
C ALA A 138 -9.27 -11.38 1.57
N ARG A 139 -8.38 -11.47 0.57
CA ARG A 139 -6.94 -11.35 0.81
C ARG A 139 -6.55 -9.95 1.30
N MET A 140 -7.16 -8.89 0.76
CA MET A 140 -6.92 -7.52 1.19
C MET A 140 -7.26 -7.34 2.68
N MET A 141 -8.39 -7.87 3.15
CA MET A 141 -8.73 -7.82 4.58
C MET A 141 -7.68 -8.49 5.47
N GLN A 142 -7.06 -9.58 5.01
CA GLN A 142 -5.96 -10.24 5.74
C GLN A 142 -4.68 -9.40 5.74
N SER A 143 -4.37 -8.75 4.63
CA SER A 143 -3.24 -7.80 4.53
C SER A 143 -3.46 -6.60 5.45
N MET A 144 -4.64 -5.99 5.43
CA MET A 144 -5.00 -4.89 6.33
C MET A 144 -4.87 -5.25 7.80
N ALA A 145 -5.20 -6.48 8.20
CA ALA A 145 -4.99 -6.95 9.58
C ALA A 145 -3.50 -7.02 9.97
N THR A 146 -2.61 -7.20 8.99
CA THR A 146 -1.15 -7.15 9.21
C THR A 146 -0.65 -5.71 9.26
N SER A 147 -1.03 -4.86 8.31
CA SER A 147 -0.69 -3.43 8.27
C SER A 147 -1.23 -2.68 9.49
N SER A 148 -2.42 -3.06 9.98
CA SER A 148 -3.01 -2.50 11.19
C SER A 148 -2.13 -2.67 12.42
N ARG A 149 -1.45 -3.83 12.56
CA ARG A 149 -0.53 -4.06 13.68
C ARG A 149 0.69 -3.13 13.62
N LEU A 150 1.23 -2.91 12.42
CA LEU A 150 2.33 -1.96 12.21
C LEU A 150 1.88 -0.51 12.51
N LEU A 151 0.67 -0.15 12.09
CA LEU A 151 0.14 1.18 12.35
C LEU A 151 -0.15 1.41 13.85
N CYS A 152 -0.64 0.38 14.57
CA CYS A 152 -0.79 0.44 16.03
C CYS A 152 0.54 0.71 16.75
N GLN A 153 1.63 0.06 16.33
CA GLN A 153 2.97 0.32 16.86
C GLN A 153 3.38 1.78 16.67
N VAL A 154 3.19 2.32 15.47
CA VAL A 154 3.51 3.72 15.17
C VAL A 154 2.64 4.67 15.99
N ILE A 155 1.34 4.38 16.15
CA ILE A 155 0.45 5.19 16.99
C ILE A 155 0.93 5.18 18.44
N ALA A 156 1.28 4.02 18.99
CA ALA A 156 1.77 3.86 20.35
C ALA A 156 3.07 4.66 20.57
N GLU A 157 4.05 4.52 19.68
CA GLU A 157 5.30 5.29 19.70
C GLU A 157 5.06 6.81 19.70
N ARG A 158 4.06 7.27 18.95
CA ARG A 158 3.74 8.69 18.76
C ARG A 158 2.91 9.30 19.89
N THR A 159 2.05 8.51 20.52
CA THR A 159 1.04 9.01 21.46
C THR A 159 1.32 8.60 22.91
N GLY A 160 2.22 7.64 23.13
CA GLY A 160 2.49 7.05 24.44
C GLY A 160 1.37 6.11 24.93
N ARG A 161 0.37 5.80 24.09
CA ARG A 161 -0.69 4.84 24.37
C ARG A 161 -0.22 3.41 24.15
N ASP A 162 -0.90 2.44 24.75
CA ASP A 162 -0.65 1.03 24.50
C ASP A 162 -1.22 0.59 23.13
N GLU A 163 -0.44 -0.19 22.37
CA GLU A 163 -0.81 -0.63 21.01
C GLU A 163 -2.00 -1.60 20.98
N GLY A 164 -2.31 -2.23 22.11
CA GLY A 164 -3.43 -3.14 22.31
C GLY A 164 -4.74 -2.46 22.71
N GLU A 165 -4.70 -1.16 23.05
CA GLU A 165 -5.90 -0.39 23.41
C GLU A 165 -6.93 -0.39 22.28
N LEU A 166 -8.21 -0.50 22.67
CA LEU A 166 -9.33 -0.59 21.71
C LEU A 166 -9.33 0.59 20.74
N GLU A 167 -9.16 1.81 21.25
CA GLU A 167 -9.21 3.01 20.43
C GLU A 167 -8.01 3.09 19.49
N VAL A 168 -6.81 2.61 19.88
CA VAL A 168 -5.65 2.56 18.99
C VAL A 168 -5.91 1.61 17.82
N ARG A 169 -6.42 0.42 18.13
CA ARG A 169 -6.77 -0.61 17.13
C ARG A 169 -7.88 -0.14 16.19
N ALA A 170 -8.95 0.44 16.75
CA ALA A 170 -10.07 0.97 15.97
C ALA A 170 -9.62 2.11 15.06
N TYR A 171 -8.78 3.01 15.57
CA TYR A 171 -8.25 4.14 14.82
C TYR A 171 -7.32 3.71 13.68
N ALA A 172 -6.44 2.74 13.92
CA ALA A 172 -5.60 2.15 12.86
C ALA A 172 -6.45 1.55 11.74
N MET A 173 -7.47 0.77 12.07
CA MET A 173 -8.38 0.19 11.08
C MET A 173 -9.23 1.25 10.36
N ALA A 174 -9.63 2.33 11.03
CA ALA A 174 -10.36 3.43 10.41
C ALA A 174 -9.51 4.15 9.34
N ILE A 175 -8.22 4.37 9.61
CA ILE A 175 -7.28 4.94 8.63
C ILE A 175 -7.15 4.02 7.40
N LEU A 176 -6.89 2.74 7.62
CA LEU A 176 -6.74 1.77 6.53
C LEU A 176 -8.04 1.64 5.73
N GLY A 177 -9.18 1.61 6.42
CA GLY A 177 -10.50 1.60 5.81
C GLY A 177 -10.77 2.83 4.95
N ALA A 178 -10.35 4.03 5.39
CA ALA A 178 -10.50 5.25 4.60
C ALA A 178 -9.74 5.18 3.27
N VAL A 179 -8.51 4.68 3.27
CA VAL A 179 -7.72 4.50 2.03
C VAL A 179 -8.34 3.42 1.13
N TYR A 180 -8.76 2.30 1.73
CA TYR A 180 -9.40 1.20 1.02
C TYR A 180 -10.68 1.64 0.31
N GLU A 181 -11.59 2.30 1.05
CA GLU A 181 -12.88 2.77 0.50
C GLU A 181 -12.69 3.91 -0.51
N ALA A 182 -11.73 4.82 -0.30
CA ALA A 182 -11.38 5.82 -1.33
C ALA A 182 -10.93 5.14 -2.63
N SER A 183 -10.16 4.07 -2.54
CA SER A 183 -9.66 3.31 -3.70
C SER A 183 -10.78 2.54 -4.41
N LEU A 184 -11.72 1.95 -3.68
CA LEU A 184 -12.89 1.30 -4.27
C LEU A 184 -13.83 2.33 -4.92
N TYR A 185 -14.12 3.42 -4.21
CA TYR A 185 -14.98 4.49 -4.70
C TYR A 185 -14.48 5.09 -6.02
N TRP A 186 -13.15 5.27 -6.13
CA TRP A 186 -12.46 5.70 -7.34
C TRP A 186 -12.65 4.70 -8.49
N ALA A 187 -12.45 3.40 -8.22
CA ALA A 187 -12.59 2.35 -9.22
C ALA A 187 -14.03 2.09 -9.68
N GLU A 188 -15.02 2.31 -8.81
CA GLU A 188 -16.44 2.25 -9.16
C GLU A 188 -16.90 3.42 -10.05
N ARG A 189 -16.06 4.45 -10.22
CA ARG A 189 -16.30 5.67 -11.02
C ARG A 189 -15.29 5.80 -12.16
N ASP A 190 -14.90 4.67 -12.72
CA ASP A 190 -14.03 4.58 -13.90
C ASP A 190 -12.71 5.35 -13.75
N HIS A 191 -12.25 5.53 -12.51
CA HIS A 191 -10.96 6.13 -12.17
C HIS A 191 -10.84 7.61 -12.60
N GLU A 192 -11.95 8.31 -12.79
CA GLU A 192 -11.96 9.70 -13.30
C GLU A 192 -11.61 10.76 -12.23
N ASP A 193 -11.90 10.47 -10.96
CA ASP A 193 -11.65 11.39 -9.84
C ASP A 193 -10.15 11.44 -9.42
N ASP A 194 -9.74 12.51 -8.72
CA ASP A 194 -8.43 12.56 -8.05
C ASP A 194 -8.42 11.65 -6.82
N LEU A 195 -7.78 10.48 -6.93
CA LEU A 195 -7.67 9.52 -5.83
C LEU A 195 -6.97 10.11 -4.59
N ALA A 196 -5.98 10.99 -4.74
CA ALA A 196 -5.31 11.60 -3.59
C ALA A 196 -6.27 12.53 -2.83
N GLY A 197 -7.09 13.29 -3.56
CA GLY A 197 -8.20 14.06 -3.01
C GLY A 197 -9.28 13.19 -2.36
N LEU A 198 -9.60 12.02 -2.93
CA LEU A 198 -10.54 11.06 -2.32
C LEU A 198 -10.01 10.49 -1.00
N VAL A 199 -8.72 10.13 -0.94
CA VAL A 199 -8.07 9.69 0.30
C VAL A 199 -8.12 10.79 1.36
N GLU A 200 -7.80 12.02 0.99
CA GLU A 200 -7.91 13.17 1.91
C GLU A 200 -9.34 13.37 2.42
N ARG A 201 -10.34 13.30 1.54
CA ARG A 201 -11.76 13.39 1.91
C ARG A 201 -12.18 12.27 2.86
N ALA A 202 -11.78 11.04 2.59
CA ALA A 202 -12.10 9.89 3.43
C ALA A 202 -11.48 10.01 4.83
N LEU A 203 -10.22 10.45 4.92
CA LEU A 203 -9.55 10.70 6.21
C LEU A 203 -10.19 11.84 7.00
N ASN A 204 -10.65 12.91 6.32
CA ASN A 204 -11.39 13.99 6.96
C ASN A 204 -12.75 13.50 7.50
N ALA A 205 -13.44 12.60 6.79
CA ALA A 205 -14.68 11.98 7.28
C ALA A 205 -14.43 11.14 8.56
N VAL A 206 -13.30 10.43 8.64
CA VAL A 206 -12.88 9.72 9.87
C VAL A 206 -12.61 10.71 11.02
N ARG A 207 -12.04 11.89 10.74
CA ARG A 207 -11.78 12.94 11.74
C ARG A 207 -13.07 13.55 12.29
N ASP A 208 -13.93 14.00 11.38
CA ASP A 208 -15.01 14.94 11.68
C ASP A 208 -16.35 14.24 11.95
N GLY A 209 -16.46 12.97 11.54
CA GLY A 209 -17.73 12.25 11.46
C GLY A 209 -18.59 12.73 10.30
N LEU A 210 -19.75 12.10 10.13
CA LEU A 210 -20.77 12.50 9.15
C LEU A 210 -21.76 13.44 9.85
N ARG A 211 -21.69 14.74 9.59
CA ARG A 211 -22.64 15.75 10.10
C ARG A 211 -23.25 16.53 8.96
#